data_AF-A0AAD9FPF6-F1
#
_entry.id   AF-A0AAD9FPF6-F1
#
_cell.length_a   1.000
_cell.length_b   1.000
_cell.length_c   1.000
_cell.angle_alpha   90.00
_cell.angle_beta   90.00
_cell.angle_gamma   90.00
#
_symmetry.space_group_name_H-M   'P 1'
#
loop_
_entity.id
_entity.type
_entity.pdbx_description
1 polymer ?
#
loop_
_entity_poly.entity_id
_entity_poly.type
_entity_poly.pdbx_seq_one_letter_code
_entity_poly.pdbx_strand_id
1 'polypeptide(L)'
;PPREQESVLDLCGKFVIVPYDELPYVGQVLKVVGEELQVSCMRQSGDKNLFMWPQTPDVIFYFRKDIHAAISEPEPATSRFSKLTCQDW
;
A
#
# COMPACT_ATOMS: atom_id res chain seq x y z
N PRO A 1 16.73 18.62 -17.02
CA PRO A 1 16.36 18.42 -15.59
C PRO A 1 16.61 16.98 -15.16
N PRO A 2 17.39 16.71 -14.11
CA PRO A 2 17.48 15.37 -13.57
C PRO A 2 16.11 15.05 -12.99
N ARG A 3 15.41 14.09 -13.59
CA ARG A 3 14.13 13.59 -13.08
C ARG A 3 14.41 13.09 -11.69
N GLU A 4 13.66 13.63 -10.73
CA GLU A 4 13.77 13.31 -9.32
C GLU A 4 13.87 11.80 -9.16
N GLN A 5 15.05 11.33 -8.80
CA GLN A 5 15.20 10.02 -8.18
C GLN A 5 14.48 10.18 -6.83
N GLU A 6 13.15 10.03 -6.83
CA GLU A 6 12.37 9.78 -5.62
C GLU A 6 13.07 8.63 -4.92
N SER A 7 13.81 9.03 -3.89
CA SER A 7 14.81 8.20 -3.26
C SER A 7 14.14 6.91 -2.82
N VAL A 8 14.85 5.78 -2.90
CA VAL A 8 14.37 4.48 -2.42
C VAL A 8 13.80 4.54 -1.00
N LEU A 9 14.19 5.57 -0.22
CA LEU A 9 13.72 5.88 1.13
C LEU A 9 12.33 6.55 1.19
N ASP A 10 11.86 7.16 0.11
CA ASP A 10 10.66 8.02 0.12
C ASP A 10 9.34 7.23 0.11
N LEU A 11 9.41 5.92 -0.16
CA LEU A 11 8.25 5.04 -0.10
C LEU A 11 7.93 4.56 1.32
N CYS A 12 8.86 4.66 2.27
CA CYS A 12 8.61 4.21 3.64
C CYS A 12 7.49 5.04 4.29
N GLY A 13 6.46 4.35 4.82
CA GLY A 13 5.25 4.97 5.36
C GLY A 13 4.20 5.34 4.32
N LYS A 14 4.52 5.28 3.02
CA LYS A 14 3.55 5.51 1.93
C LYS A 14 2.63 4.31 1.75
N PHE A 15 1.47 4.59 1.18
CA PHE A 15 0.53 3.58 0.77
C PHE A 15 0.76 3.22 -0.69
N VAL A 16 0.65 1.94 -0.99
CA VAL A 16 0.92 1.36 -2.30
C VAL A 16 -0.14 0.32 -2.64
N ILE A 17 -0.38 0.15 -3.93
CA ILE A 17 -1.14 -0.96 -4.48
C ILE A 17 -0.15 -2.05 -4.89
N VAL A 18 -0.36 -3.25 -4.34
CA VAL A 18 0.45 -4.44 -4.60
C VAL A 18 -0.44 -5.55 -5.16
N PRO A 19 0.05 -6.34 -6.12
CA PRO A 19 -0.68 -7.49 -6.61
C PRO A 19 -0.58 -8.64 -5.60
N TYR A 20 -1.70 -9.25 -5.25
CA TYR A 20 -1.74 -10.48 -4.47
C TYR A 20 -2.83 -11.38 -5.05
N ASP A 21 -2.47 -12.61 -5.43
CA ASP A 21 -3.41 -13.56 -6.04
C ASP A 21 -4.20 -12.97 -7.24
N GLU A 22 -3.47 -12.30 -8.16
CA GLU A 22 -4.00 -11.58 -9.34
C GLU A 22 -4.95 -10.40 -9.04
N LEU A 23 -5.18 -10.06 -7.78
CA LEU A 23 -6.01 -8.94 -7.36
C LEU A 23 -5.16 -7.80 -6.79
N PRO A 24 -5.55 -6.53 -6.98
CA PRO A 24 -4.88 -5.39 -6.38
C PRO A 24 -5.26 -5.27 -4.90
N TYR A 25 -4.24 -5.21 -4.04
CA TYR A 25 -4.39 -4.97 -2.60
C TYR A 25 -3.70 -3.70 -2.20
N VAL A 26 -4.29 -2.99 -1.24
CA VAL A 26 -3.69 -1.80 -0.67
C VAL A 26 -2.82 -2.23 0.50
N GLY A 27 -1.60 -1.70 0.57
CA GLY A 27 -0.72 -1.88 1.71
C GLY A 27 0.08 -0.63 2.03
N GLN A 28 0.64 -0.61 3.24
CA GLN A 28 1.56 0.44 3.68
C GLN A 28 2.97 -0.12 3.71
N VAL A 29 3.91 0.59 3.10
CA VAL A 29 5.32 0.22 3.14
C VAL A 29 5.85 0.50 4.54
N LEU A 30 6.25 -0.55 5.26
CA LEU A 30 6.87 -0.45 6.58
C LEU A 30 8.37 -0.17 6.49
N LYS A 31 9.02 -0.73 5.48
CA LYS A 31 10.47 -0.64 5.30
C LYS A 31 10.87 -0.88 3.86
N VAL A 32 11.97 -0.27 3.43
CA VAL A 32 12.61 -0.56 2.15
C VAL A 32 14.00 -1.16 2.42
N VAL A 33 14.30 -2.28 1.78
CA VAL A 33 15.57 -3.02 1.92
C VAL A 33 16.11 -3.30 0.52
N GLY A 34 17.01 -2.44 0.04
CA GLY A 34 17.50 -2.54 -1.34
C GLY A 34 16.37 -2.33 -2.35
N GLU A 35 16.06 -3.38 -3.11
CA GLU A 35 14.97 -3.39 -4.11
C GLU A 35 13.67 -4.02 -3.58
N GLU A 36 13.66 -4.46 -2.33
CA GLU A 36 12.50 -5.08 -1.69
C GLU A 36 11.81 -4.10 -0.74
N LEU A 37 10.49 -4.16 -0.74
CA LEU A 37 9.59 -3.35 0.06
C LEU A 37 8.84 -4.29 1.00
N GLN A 38 8.98 -4.06 2.29
CA GLN A 38 8.17 -4.71 3.29
C GLN A 38 6.84 -3.97 3.38
N VAL A 39 5.77 -4.60 2.93
CA VAL A 39 4.43 -3.99 2.87
C VAL A 39 3.51 -4.70 3.84
N SER A 40 2.88 -3.93 4.72
CA SER A 40 1.75 -4.40 5.52
C SER A 40 0.49 -4.26 4.67
N CYS A 41 -0.18 -5.36 4.36
CA CYS A 41 -1.36 -5.36 3.50
C CYS A 41 -2.65 -5.19 4.31
N MET A 42 -3.57 -4.39 3.78
CA MET A 42 -4.95 -4.31 4.25
C MET A 42 -5.82 -5.28 3.46
N ARG A 43 -6.81 -5.86 4.14
CA ARG A 43 -7.83 -6.67 3.49
C ARG A 43 -8.98 -5.79 3.04
N GLN A 44 -9.41 -5.95 1.81
CA GLN A 44 -10.65 -5.35 1.34
C GLN A 44 -11.83 -5.99 2.11
N SER A 45 -12.73 -5.15 2.60
CA SER A 45 -13.90 -5.55 3.36
C SER A 45 -15.17 -5.29 2.54
N GLY A 46 -15.69 -6.35 1.92
CA GLY A 46 -16.87 -6.30 1.04
C GLY A 46 -16.56 -5.70 -0.34
N ASP A 47 -17.60 -5.39 -1.10
CA ASP A 47 -17.47 -4.98 -2.52
C ASP A 47 -17.17 -3.47 -2.72
N LYS A 48 -16.60 -2.80 -1.73
CA LYS A 48 -16.42 -1.35 -1.74
C LYS A 48 -14.97 -0.95 -1.48
N ASN A 49 -14.71 0.34 -1.65
CA ASN A 49 -13.47 1.04 -1.31
C ASN A 49 -13.16 1.04 0.20
N LEU A 50 -13.32 -0.10 0.87
CA LEU A 50 -13.19 -0.22 2.31
C LEU A 50 -12.13 -1.26 2.61
N PHE A 51 -11.07 -0.83 3.27
CA PHE A 51 -9.93 -1.64 3.61
C PHE A 51 -9.77 -1.67 5.12
N MET A 52 -9.34 -2.81 5.66
CA MET A 52 -9.09 -2.96 7.08
C MET A 52 -7.76 -3.65 7.33
N TRP A 53 -7.07 -3.19 8.37
CA TRP A 53 -5.91 -3.87 8.88
C TRP A 53 -6.34 -5.22 9.49
N PRO A 54 -5.74 -6.34 9.07
CA PRO A 54 -6.01 -7.63 9.69
C PRO A 54 -5.54 -7.64 11.15
N GLN A 55 -6.17 -8.44 12.00
CA GLN A 55 -5.79 -8.54 13.43
C GLN A 55 -4.36 -9.02 13.61
N THR A 56 -3.91 -9.92 12.75
CA THR A 56 -2.51 -10.29 12.61
C THR A 56 -1.95 -9.52 11.42
N PRO A 57 -0.91 -8.69 11.60
CA PRO A 57 -0.30 -7.95 10.50
C PRO A 57 0.12 -8.90 9.38
N ASP A 58 -0.43 -8.68 8.20
CA ASP A 58 -0.11 -9.47 7.01
C ASP A 58 1.01 -8.74 6.27
N VAL A 59 2.25 -9.11 6.59
CA VAL A 59 3.45 -8.42 6.12
C VAL A 59 4.14 -9.24 5.05
N ILE A 60 4.17 -8.71 3.83
CA ILE A 60 4.68 -9.38 2.64
C ILE A 60 5.81 -8.54 2.05
N PHE A 61 6.84 -9.22 1.53
CA PHE A 61 7.93 -8.57 0.80
C PHE A 61 7.60 -8.55 -0.69
N TYR A 62 7.58 -7.35 -1.27
CA TYR A 62 7.37 -7.12 -2.69
C TYR A 62 8.61 -6.50 -3.31
N PHE A 63 8.95 -6.84 -4.55
CA PHE A 63 9.96 -6.07 -5.26
C PHE A 63 9.37 -4.73 -5.70
N ARG A 64 10.23 -3.70 -5.77
CA ARG A 64 9.84 -2.37 -6.25
C ARG A 64 9.19 -2.40 -7.63
N LYS A 65 9.64 -3.31 -8.50
CA LYS A 65 9.09 -3.52 -9.85
C LYS A 65 7.66 -4.11 -9.85
N ASP A 66 7.27 -4.77 -8.76
CA ASP A 66 5.96 -5.43 -8.64
C ASP A 66 4.92 -4.51 -7.99
N ILE A 67 5.33 -3.32 -7.51
CA ILE A 67 4.42 -2.30 -7.02
C ILE A 67 3.67 -1.69 -8.22
N HIS A 68 2.34 -1.74 -8.18
CA HIS A 68 1.51 -1.19 -9.24
C HIS A 68 1.50 0.34 -9.22
N ALA A 69 1.27 0.93 -8.05
CA ALA A 69 1.19 2.37 -7.87
C ALA A 69 1.40 2.74 -6.39
N ALA A 70 1.94 3.92 -6.14
CA ALA A 70 1.80 4.58 -4.85
C ALA A 70 0.49 5.36 -4.86
N ILE A 71 -0.23 5.32 -3.75
CA ILE A 71 -1.50 6.02 -3.56
C ILE A 71 -1.42 6.98 -2.39
N SER A 72 -2.40 7.87 -2.30
CA SER A 72 -2.53 8.76 -1.15
C SER A 72 -2.89 7.97 0.10
N GLU A 73 -2.61 8.57 1.26
CA GLU A 73 -3.02 7.99 2.53
C GLU A 73 -4.54 7.75 2.55
N PRO A 74 -5.00 6.51 2.79
CA PRO A 74 -6.41 6.18 2.90
C PRO A 74 -7.07 6.97 4.03
N GLU A 75 -8.23 7.57 3.75
CA GLU A 75 -9.01 8.29 4.74
C GLU A 75 -9.60 7.32 5.78
N PRO A 76 -9.46 7.60 7.08
CA PRO A 76 -10.07 6.77 8.11
C PRO A 76 -11.60 6.87 8.00
N ALA A 77 -12.23 5.77 7.61
CA ALA A 77 -13.69 5.69 7.45
C ALA A 77 -14.39 5.50 8.80
N THR A 78 -13.77 4.70 9.67
CA THR A 78 -14.20 4.42 11.06
C THR A 78 -12.97 4.00 11.88
N SER A 79 -13.15 3.65 13.16
CA SER A 79 -12.06 3.21 14.04
C SER A 79 -11.23 2.01 13.54
N ARG A 80 -11.73 1.18 12.61
CA ARG A 80 -11.04 -0.01 12.10
C ARG A 80 -10.98 -0.13 10.58
N PHE A 81 -11.57 0.82 9.86
CA PHE A 81 -11.68 0.79 8.42
C PHE A 81 -11.13 2.08 7.82
N SER A 82 -10.39 1.95 6.73
CA SER A 82 -9.90 3.05 5.91
C SER A 82 -10.49 2.95 4.51
N LYS A 83 -10.73 4.09 3.86
CA LYS A 83 -11.19 4.18 2.47
C LYS A 83 -10.11 4.83 1.64
N LEU A 84 -9.87 4.37 0.42
CA LEU A 84 -9.01 5.12 -0.50
C LEU A 84 -9.65 6.46 -0.81
N THR A 85 -8.80 7.45 -1.06
CA THR A 85 -9.30 8.76 -1.48
C THR A 85 -10.06 8.64 -2.80
N CYS A 86 -10.94 9.59 -3.10
CA CYS A 86 -11.71 9.60 -4.36
C CYS A 86 -10.81 9.70 -5.62
N GLN A 87 -9.53 10.05 -5.46
CA GLN A 87 -8.55 10.12 -6.55
C GLN A 87 -7.90 8.77 -6.85
N ASP A 88 -7.93 7.83 -5.90
CA ASP A 88 -7.20 6.55 -5.95
C ASP A 88 -8.14 5.34 -6.12
N TRP A 89 -9.44 5.56 -6.39
CA TRP A 89 -10.46 4.54 -6.64
C TRP A 89 -10.78 4.35 -8.13
#